data_AF-A0A497KQB1-F1
#
_entry.id   AF-A0A497KQB1-F1
#
_cell.length_a   1.000
_cell.length_b   1.000
_cell.length_c   1.000
_cell.angle_alpha   90.00
_cell.angle_beta   90.00
_cell.angle_gamma   90.00
#
_symmetry.space_group_name_H-M   'P 1'
#
loop_
_entity.id
_entity.type
_entity.pdbx_description
1 polymer ?
#
loop_
_entity_poly.entity_id
_entity_poly.type
_entity_poly.pdbx_seq_one_letter_code
_entity_poly.pdbx_strand_id
1 'polypeptide(L)'
;INAVKAEIEKTKKRSDIKINKLMSKIAKKTEKVRRFYDKKIIKVSGKANQKIQNLTGEDAELQAERNHLRAYIEQCKNQVSAAQDRKDEKQEEYWRQKLKSSRLRFLQIGKRLKEIEKEIKKTSSTRDLEISRLKSEYAAKAESYMTEIRKLEAARDAKIKMSQEATESLERLTSKIVGQINTLIEARNLALKELREMGYPVYKRKTVLAYMPFFLVCYSRDLKKRYVTFPPSIVNTMNGVSKIKSALRPYTIRSMLQEYSLPIANLLNEFVDSMQQNSMLEDRILKICMKSNLLRQKSFRRDVEKGLKELAKEGWLSEEELQTLTSRLEEITR
;
A
#
# COMPACT_ATOMS: atom_id res chain seq x y z
N ILE A 1 -10.37 14.98 -0.15
CA ILE A 1 -9.29 15.94 0.22
C ILE A 1 -9.83 17.37 0.39
N ASN A 2 -10.39 18.02 -0.64
CA ASN A 2 -10.89 19.41 -0.54
C ASN A 2 -11.97 19.62 0.54
N ALA A 3 -12.89 18.67 0.71
CA ALA A 3 -13.89 18.72 1.78
C ALA A 3 -13.25 18.67 3.19
N VAL A 4 -12.21 17.87 3.38
CA VAL A 4 -11.48 17.77 4.66
C VAL A 4 -10.70 19.05 4.94
N LYS A 5 -10.03 19.63 3.92
CA LYS A 5 -9.37 20.94 4.02
C LYS A 5 -10.37 22.04 4.43
N ALA A 6 -11.55 22.06 3.84
CA ALA A 6 -12.61 23.01 4.21
C ALA A 6 -13.11 22.81 5.66
N GLU A 7 -13.20 21.56 6.14
CA GLU A 7 -13.62 21.26 7.50
C GLU A 7 -12.54 21.62 8.55
N ILE A 8 -11.26 21.44 8.22
CA ILE A 8 -10.13 21.94 9.03
C ILE A 8 -10.23 23.46 9.17
N GLU A 9 -10.47 24.17 8.05
CA GLU A 9 -10.57 25.63 8.05
C GLU A 9 -11.77 26.13 8.85
N LYS A 10 -12.93 25.47 8.73
CA LYS A 10 -14.11 25.74 9.58
C LYS A 10 -13.80 25.50 11.06
N THR A 11 -13.08 24.43 11.38
CA THR A 11 -12.70 24.08 12.76
C THR A 11 -11.76 25.12 13.35
N LYS A 12 -10.78 25.61 12.59
CA LYS A 12 -9.90 26.73 12.98
C LYS A 12 -10.71 27.98 13.30
N LYS A 13 -11.49 28.48 12.33
CA LYS A 13 -12.30 29.70 12.49
C LYS A 13 -13.24 29.63 13.69
N ARG A 14 -13.95 28.52 13.87
CA ARG A 14 -14.86 28.32 15.01
C ARG A 14 -14.12 28.33 16.35
N SER A 15 -12.95 27.71 16.40
CA SER A 15 -12.15 27.65 17.63
C SER A 15 -11.55 29.01 17.95
N ASP A 16 -11.04 29.73 16.95
CA ASP A 16 -10.43 31.05 17.12
C ASP A 16 -11.46 32.07 17.63
N ILE A 17 -12.69 32.06 17.11
CA ILE A 17 -13.78 32.90 17.63
C ILE A 17 -14.05 32.61 19.12
N LYS A 18 -14.09 31.33 19.50
CA LYS A 18 -14.32 30.92 20.89
C LYS A 18 -13.16 31.32 21.79
N ILE A 19 -11.93 31.06 21.36
CA ILE A 19 -10.70 31.41 22.08
C ILE A 19 -10.63 32.92 22.28
N ASN A 20 -10.85 33.73 21.25
CA ASN A 20 -10.82 35.19 21.34
C ASN A 20 -11.89 35.74 22.31
N LYS A 21 -13.10 35.18 22.27
CA LYS A 21 -14.17 35.54 23.20
C LYS A 21 -13.80 35.22 24.66
N LEU A 22 -13.18 34.06 24.89
CA LEU A 22 -12.72 33.66 26.22
C LEU A 22 -11.52 34.48 26.68
N MET A 23 -10.54 34.74 25.81
CA MET A 23 -9.40 35.61 26.05
C MET A 23 -9.84 36.99 26.53
N SER A 24 -10.82 37.61 25.86
CA SER A 24 -11.37 38.91 26.29
C SER A 24 -12.00 38.84 27.69
N LYS A 25 -12.74 37.77 27.99
CA LYS A 25 -13.34 37.57 29.33
C LYS A 25 -12.26 37.33 30.40
N ILE A 26 -11.25 36.54 30.09
CA ILE A 26 -10.15 36.21 30.98
C ILE A 26 -9.31 37.44 31.25
N ALA A 27 -8.95 38.23 30.23
CA ALA A 27 -8.24 39.50 30.40
C ALA A 27 -8.95 40.43 31.38
N LYS A 28 -10.28 40.59 31.26
CA LYS A 28 -11.09 41.38 32.20
C LYS A 28 -11.07 40.82 33.62
N LYS A 29 -11.11 39.49 33.78
CA LYS A 29 -11.03 38.83 35.10
C LYS A 29 -9.63 38.99 35.71
N THR A 30 -8.57 38.76 34.93
CA THR A 30 -7.18 38.90 35.34
C THR A 30 -6.89 40.33 35.79
N GLU A 31 -7.37 41.34 35.06
CA GLU A 31 -7.20 42.74 35.44
C GLU A 31 -7.91 43.09 36.77
N LYS A 32 -9.14 42.58 36.99
CA LYS A 32 -9.83 42.75 38.28
C LYS A 32 -9.05 42.12 39.45
N VAL A 33 -8.54 40.91 39.23
CA VAL A 33 -7.75 40.18 40.23
C VAL A 33 -6.43 40.90 40.50
N ARG A 34 -5.74 41.38 39.45
CA ARG A 34 -4.52 42.19 39.56
C ARG A 34 -4.73 43.39 40.48
N ARG A 35 -5.74 44.22 40.19
CA ARG A 35 -6.08 45.39 41.03
C ARG A 35 -6.35 45.04 42.49
N PHE A 36 -6.97 43.89 42.74
CA PHE A 36 -7.24 43.42 44.11
C PHE A 36 -5.94 43.06 44.84
N TYR A 37 -5.03 42.33 44.20
CA TYR A 37 -3.73 41.96 44.78
C TYR A 37 -2.81 43.17 44.93
N ASP A 38 -2.77 44.08 43.95
CA ASP A 38 -2.00 45.33 44.02
C ASP A 38 -2.41 46.17 45.23
N LYS A 39 -3.73 46.32 45.46
CA LYS A 39 -4.25 47.01 46.66
C LYS A 39 -3.80 46.33 47.97
N LYS A 40 -3.79 45.00 48.03
CA LYS A 40 -3.29 44.26 49.19
C LYS A 40 -1.80 44.48 49.41
N ILE A 41 -1.00 44.41 48.35
CA ILE A 41 0.45 44.64 48.40
C ILE A 41 0.73 46.06 48.89
N ILE A 42 0.06 47.08 48.36
CA ILE A 42 0.20 48.47 48.82
C ILE A 42 -0.13 48.60 50.31
N LYS A 43 -1.20 47.95 50.78
CA LYS A 43 -1.59 47.98 52.20
C LYS A 43 -0.56 47.31 53.12
N VAL A 44 -0.02 46.16 52.71
CA VAL A 44 1.04 45.44 53.46
C VAL A 44 2.32 46.26 53.50
N SER A 45 2.76 46.76 52.34
CA SER A 45 3.95 47.61 52.22
C SER A 45 3.81 48.90 53.02
N GLY A 46 2.67 49.58 52.95
CA GLY A 46 2.43 50.83 53.68
C GLY A 46 2.52 50.64 55.20
N LYS A 47 1.87 49.60 55.74
CA LYS A 47 1.93 49.29 57.19
C LYS A 47 3.35 48.96 57.65
N ALA A 48 4.07 48.14 56.88
CA ALA A 48 5.43 47.75 57.22
C ALA A 48 6.40 48.93 57.12
N ASN A 49 6.31 49.73 56.06
CA ASN A 49 7.17 50.88 55.85
C ASN A 49 6.94 51.98 56.90
N GLN A 50 5.69 52.21 57.32
CA GLN A 50 5.40 53.14 58.43
C GLN A 50 6.05 52.68 59.74
N LYS A 51 5.95 51.37 60.05
CA LYS A 51 6.59 50.82 61.25
C LYS A 51 8.10 50.95 61.19
N ILE A 52 8.71 50.68 60.03
CA ILE A 52 10.15 50.84 59.81
C ILE A 52 10.54 52.31 59.97
N GLN A 53 9.80 53.25 59.38
CA GLN A 53 10.08 54.69 59.53
C GLN A 53 10.05 55.14 60.99
N ASN A 54 9.04 54.72 61.76
CA ASN A 54 8.95 55.07 63.19
C ASN A 54 10.15 54.52 63.98
N LEU A 55 10.53 53.26 63.72
CA LEU A 55 11.69 52.62 64.35
C LEU A 55 13.02 53.28 63.93
N THR A 56 13.16 53.71 62.68
CA THR A 56 14.33 54.44 62.20
C THR A 56 14.43 55.84 62.81
N GLY A 57 13.30 56.49 63.08
CA GLY A 57 13.25 57.74 63.85
C GLY A 57 13.74 57.55 65.29
N GLU A 58 13.21 56.55 65.99
CA GLU A 58 13.66 56.19 67.36
C GLU A 58 15.15 55.82 67.39
N ASP A 59 15.64 55.07 66.39
CA ASP A 59 17.06 54.72 66.24
C ASP A 59 17.93 55.98 66.16
N ALA A 60 17.55 56.95 65.32
CA ALA A 60 18.30 58.20 65.14
C ALA A 60 18.37 59.04 66.43
N GLU A 61 17.26 59.17 67.16
CA GLU A 61 17.20 59.88 68.44
C GLU A 61 18.10 59.22 69.50
N LEU A 62 17.98 57.90 69.65
CA LEU A 62 18.82 57.13 70.58
C LEU A 62 20.29 57.15 70.20
N GLN A 63 20.61 57.16 68.90
CA GLN A 63 21.98 57.29 68.40
C GLN A 63 22.57 58.66 68.76
N ALA A 64 21.79 59.73 68.62
CA ALA A 64 22.20 61.08 69.02
C ALA A 64 22.42 61.19 70.53
N GLU A 65 21.49 60.67 71.34
CA GLU A 65 21.63 60.62 72.80
C GLU A 65 22.85 59.81 73.23
N ARG A 66 23.11 58.68 72.56
CA ARG A 66 24.27 57.83 72.81
C ARG A 66 25.59 58.54 72.50
N ASN A 67 25.65 59.31 71.42
CA ASN A 67 26.82 60.11 71.06
C ASN A 67 27.05 61.24 72.07
N HIS A 68 25.99 61.92 72.50
CA HIS A 68 26.06 62.93 73.56
C HIS A 68 26.56 62.33 74.89
N LEU A 69 26.00 61.19 75.32
CA LEU A 69 26.45 60.48 76.52
C LEU A 69 27.90 60.02 76.42
N ARG A 70 28.39 59.65 75.22
CA ARG A 70 29.80 59.32 75.01
C ARG A 70 30.70 60.51 75.30
N ALA A 71 30.37 61.69 74.74
CA ALA A 71 31.11 62.92 75.02
C ALA A 71 31.05 63.30 76.51
N TYR A 72 29.88 63.17 77.13
CA TYR A 72 29.69 63.45 78.56
C TYR A 72 30.43 62.47 79.48
N ILE A 73 30.52 61.19 79.12
CA ILE A 73 31.32 60.19 79.84
C ILE A 73 32.81 60.55 79.81
N GLU A 74 33.34 60.98 78.66
CA GLU A 74 34.72 61.46 78.57
C GLU A 74 34.94 62.72 79.42
N GLN A 75 34.01 63.67 79.39
CA GLN A 75 34.07 64.84 80.26
C GLN A 75 34.07 64.46 81.76
N CYS A 76 33.21 63.53 82.17
CA CYS A 76 33.17 63.06 83.55
C CYS A 76 34.47 62.35 83.96
N LYS A 77 35.09 61.57 83.07
CA LYS A 77 36.41 60.97 83.34
C LYS A 77 37.48 62.03 83.59
N ASN A 78 37.53 63.06 82.75
CA ASN A 78 38.48 64.16 82.91
C ASN A 78 38.27 64.92 84.23
N GLN A 79 37.01 65.09 84.66
CA GLN A 79 36.67 65.71 85.96
C GLN A 79 37.03 64.82 87.16
N VAL A 80 36.88 63.49 87.05
CA VAL A 80 37.38 62.55 88.08
C VAL A 80 38.89 62.67 88.21
N SER A 81 39.64 62.65 87.11
CA SER A 81 41.11 62.82 87.13
C SER A 81 41.52 64.17 87.75
N ALA A 82 40.85 65.26 87.36
CA ALA A 82 41.13 66.59 87.91
C ALA A 82 40.80 66.73 89.41
N ALA A 83 39.77 66.03 89.91
CA ALA A 83 39.43 65.99 91.34
C ALA A 83 40.45 65.17 92.14
N GLN A 84 40.96 64.07 91.56
CA GLN A 84 42.04 63.26 92.13
C GLN A 84 43.35 64.06 92.26
N ASP A 85 43.71 64.83 91.22
CA ASP A 85 44.90 65.69 91.22
C ASP A 85 44.82 66.79 92.30
N ARG A 86 43.60 67.27 92.60
CA ARG A 86 43.32 68.30 93.62
C ARG A 86 43.10 67.73 95.04
N LYS A 87 43.08 66.39 95.21
CA LYS A 87 42.77 65.68 96.46
C LYS A 87 41.40 66.05 97.07
N ASP A 88 40.40 66.34 96.23
CA ASP A 88 39.02 66.61 96.68
C ASP A 88 38.16 65.33 96.59
N GLU A 89 38.11 64.58 97.70
CA GLU A 89 37.37 63.32 97.80
C GLU A 89 35.85 63.49 97.56
N LYS A 90 35.27 64.63 97.95
CA LYS A 90 33.82 64.87 97.78
C LYS A 90 33.46 65.06 96.31
N GLN A 91 34.28 65.82 95.57
CA GLN A 91 34.10 65.98 94.13
C GLN A 91 34.39 64.68 93.38
N GLU A 92 35.39 63.91 93.79
CA GLU A 92 35.71 62.63 93.19
C GLU A 92 34.54 61.64 93.28
N GLU A 93 33.95 61.45 94.46
CA GLU A 93 32.81 60.56 94.69
C GLU A 93 31.60 60.96 93.84
N TYR A 94 31.29 62.27 93.79
CA TYR A 94 30.19 62.80 92.97
C TYR A 94 30.37 62.50 91.48
N TRP A 95 31.56 62.77 90.92
CA TRP A 95 31.85 62.52 89.51
C TRP A 95 31.92 61.01 89.20
N ARG A 96 32.39 60.17 90.13
CA ARG A 96 32.33 58.70 90.01
C ARG A 96 30.89 58.19 89.94
N GLN A 97 29.98 58.73 90.76
CA GLN A 97 28.57 58.36 90.75
C GLN A 97 27.89 58.78 89.44
N LYS A 98 28.14 60.00 88.96
CA LYS A 98 27.69 60.51 87.65
C LYS A 98 28.24 59.70 86.47
N LEU A 99 29.49 59.26 86.54
CA LEU A 99 30.11 58.40 85.54
C LEU A 99 29.44 57.02 85.49
N LYS A 100 29.15 56.43 86.67
CA LYS A 100 28.47 55.13 86.78
C LYS A 100 27.06 55.18 86.19
N SER A 101 26.26 56.21 86.52
CA SER A 101 24.91 56.36 85.99
C SER A 101 24.90 56.60 84.47
N SER A 102 25.83 57.42 83.96
CA SER A 102 25.97 57.69 82.52
C SER A 102 26.38 56.44 81.74
N ARG A 103 27.31 55.63 82.27
CA ARG A 103 27.69 54.33 81.68
C ARG A 103 26.53 53.34 81.64
N LEU A 104 25.72 53.28 82.69
CA LEU A 104 24.54 52.40 82.73
C LEU A 104 23.53 52.78 81.64
N ARG A 105 23.22 54.08 81.52
CA ARG A 105 22.31 54.60 80.48
C ARG A 105 22.86 54.36 79.07
N PHE A 106 24.16 54.53 78.85
CA PHE A 106 24.82 54.22 77.58
C PHE A 106 24.67 52.73 77.19
N LEU A 107 24.81 51.81 78.15
CA LEU A 107 24.60 50.38 77.92
C LEU A 107 23.13 50.05 77.62
N GLN A 108 22.19 50.69 78.33
CA GLN A 108 20.75 50.51 78.09
C GLN A 108 20.34 50.96 76.68
N ILE A 109 20.79 52.14 76.25
CA ILE A 109 20.57 52.63 74.88
C ILE A 109 21.21 51.68 73.87
N GLY A 110 22.41 51.16 74.15
CA GLY A 110 23.06 50.17 73.29
C GLY A 110 22.30 48.85 73.15
N LYS A 111 21.57 48.40 74.18
CA LYS A 111 20.68 47.24 74.08
C LYS A 111 19.45 47.57 73.23
N ARG A 112 18.83 48.73 73.45
CA ARG A 112 17.65 49.18 72.71
C ARG A 112 17.92 49.32 71.21
N LEU A 113 19.04 49.91 70.81
CA LEU A 113 19.45 50.02 69.40
C LEU A 113 19.55 48.64 68.72
N LYS A 114 20.14 47.64 69.40
CA LYS A 114 20.20 46.26 68.88
C LYS A 114 18.82 45.60 68.75
N GLU A 115 17.89 45.94 69.64
CA GLU A 115 16.51 45.45 69.55
C GLU A 115 15.78 46.09 68.36
N ILE A 116 15.91 47.41 68.17
CA ILE A 116 15.34 48.14 67.04
C ILE A 116 15.83 47.57 65.72
N GLU A 117 17.14 47.32 65.58
CA GLU A 117 17.71 46.71 64.37
C GLU A 117 17.08 45.33 64.06
N LYS A 118 16.91 44.49 65.09
CA LYS A 118 16.24 43.18 64.95
C LYS A 118 14.77 43.34 64.56
N GLU A 119 14.05 44.31 65.12
CA GLU A 119 12.66 44.59 64.78
C GLU A 119 12.48 45.09 63.35
N ILE A 120 13.37 45.98 62.88
CA ILE A 120 13.39 46.46 61.49
C ILE A 120 13.62 45.28 60.55
N LYS A 121 14.63 44.45 60.82
CA LYS A 121 14.94 43.27 59.99
C LYS A 121 13.76 42.30 59.95
N LYS A 122 13.16 41.97 61.10
CA LYS A 122 11.99 41.09 61.19
C LYS A 122 10.79 41.66 60.42
N THR A 123 10.53 42.95 60.57
CA THR A 123 9.42 43.64 59.89
C THR A 123 9.63 43.63 58.37
N SER A 124 10.84 43.90 57.89
CA SER A 124 11.17 43.81 56.46
C SER A 124 11.00 42.38 55.92
N SER A 125 11.58 41.38 56.58
CA SER A 125 11.46 39.99 56.13
C SER A 125 10.01 39.51 56.11
N THR A 126 9.20 39.90 57.10
CA THR A 126 7.77 39.56 57.13
C THR A 126 7.00 40.21 55.98
N ARG A 127 7.29 41.49 55.69
CA ARG A 127 6.73 42.22 54.54
C ARG A 127 7.06 41.50 53.23
N ASP A 128 8.34 41.18 53.02
CA ASP A 128 8.82 40.62 51.76
C ASP A 128 8.26 39.21 51.52
N LEU A 129 8.13 38.41 52.59
CA LEU A 129 7.51 37.08 52.53
C LEU A 129 6.02 37.16 52.19
N GLU A 130 5.28 38.08 52.81
CA GLU A 130 3.85 38.26 52.52
C GLU A 130 3.62 38.81 51.11
N ILE A 131 4.44 39.74 50.63
CA ILE A 131 4.38 40.23 49.24
C ILE A 131 4.65 39.07 48.27
N SER A 132 5.63 38.23 48.56
CA SER A 132 5.96 37.06 47.72
C SER A 132 4.81 36.06 47.68
N ARG A 133 4.16 35.80 48.83
CA ARG A 133 2.95 34.97 48.91
C ARG A 133 1.82 35.53 48.05
N LEU A 134 1.52 36.83 48.18
CA LEU A 134 0.48 37.49 47.38
C LEU A 134 0.77 37.45 45.87
N LYS A 135 2.03 37.64 45.47
CA LYS A 135 2.45 37.51 44.06
C LYS A 135 2.28 36.08 43.54
N SER A 136 2.64 35.08 44.35
CA SER A 136 2.48 33.66 44.00
C SER A 136 1.00 33.29 43.84
N GLU A 137 0.14 33.70 44.77
CA GLU A 137 -1.31 33.48 44.67
C GLU A 137 -1.92 34.14 43.43
N TYR A 138 -1.51 35.37 43.12
CA TYR A 138 -1.92 36.06 41.88
C TYR A 138 -1.52 35.25 40.64
N ALA A 139 -0.26 34.80 40.58
CA ALA A 139 0.25 34.02 39.45
C ALA A 139 -0.53 32.70 39.28
N ALA A 140 -0.76 31.95 40.36
CA ALA A 140 -1.55 30.73 40.34
C ALA A 140 -2.98 30.97 39.86
N LYS A 141 -3.60 32.07 40.29
CA LYS A 141 -4.96 32.43 39.88
C LYS A 141 -5.03 32.86 38.41
N ALA A 142 -4.08 33.66 37.94
CA ALA A 142 -3.97 34.05 36.54
C ALA A 142 -3.77 32.81 35.65
N GLU A 143 -2.91 31.88 36.08
CA GLU A 143 -2.65 30.63 35.38
C GLU A 143 -3.90 29.75 35.32
N SER A 144 -4.67 29.66 36.41
CA SER A 144 -5.93 28.90 36.43
C SER A 144 -6.91 29.34 35.35
N TYR A 145 -6.97 30.65 35.04
CA TYR A 145 -7.81 31.17 33.97
C TYR A 145 -7.31 30.76 32.58
N MET A 146 -5.98 30.65 32.38
CA MET A 146 -5.39 30.24 31.11
C MET A 146 -5.57 28.74 30.81
N THR A 147 -5.80 27.91 31.83
CA THR A 147 -5.98 26.45 31.64
C THR A 147 -7.16 26.11 30.71
N GLU A 148 -8.25 26.87 30.75
CA GLU A 148 -9.42 26.64 29.89
C GLU A 148 -9.10 26.93 28.41
N ILE A 149 -8.31 27.97 28.14
CA ILE A 149 -7.85 28.29 26.78
C ILE A 149 -6.94 27.17 26.26
N ARG A 150 -5.97 26.74 27.07
CA ARG A 150 -5.05 25.66 26.67
C ARG A 150 -5.77 24.35 26.36
N LYS A 151 -6.81 24.02 27.13
CA LYS A 151 -7.66 22.85 26.85
C LYS A 151 -8.38 22.97 25.49
N LEU A 152 -8.88 24.16 25.16
CA LEU A 152 -9.52 24.41 23.86
C LEU A 152 -8.54 24.37 22.69
N GLU A 153 -7.35 24.93 22.86
CA GLU A 153 -6.27 24.88 21.87
C GLU A 153 -5.84 23.43 21.62
N ALA A 154 -5.58 22.66 22.69
CA ALA A 154 -5.23 21.25 22.58
C ALA A 154 -6.32 20.43 21.88
N ALA A 155 -7.60 20.67 22.20
CA ALA A 155 -8.72 19.99 21.55
C ALA A 155 -8.84 20.36 20.06
N ARG A 156 -8.64 21.63 19.70
CA ARG A 156 -8.60 22.09 18.31
C ARG A 156 -7.48 21.39 17.55
N ASP A 157 -6.27 21.40 18.10
CA ASP A 157 -5.07 20.89 17.45
C ASP A 157 -5.14 19.37 17.27
N ALA A 158 -5.64 18.64 18.27
CA ALA A 158 -5.91 17.21 18.17
C ALA A 158 -6.90 16.89 17.03
N LYS A 159 -8.00 17.66 16.92
CA LYS A 159 -8.99 17.46 15.86
C LYS A 159 -8.43 17.74 14.46
N ILE A 160 -7.59 18.78 14.34
CA ILE A 160 -6.91 19.10 13.07
C ILE A 160 -5.95 17.96 12.70
N LYS A 161 -5.14 17.49 13.65
CA LYS A 161 -4.19 16.40 13.45
C LYS A 161 -4.87 15.12 12.98
N MET A 162 -5.94 14.69 13.64
CA MET A 162 -6.73 13.52 13.22
C MET A 162 -7.26 13.66 11.78
N SER A 163 -7.69 14.87 11.40
CA SER A 163 -8.21 15.13 10.05
C SER A 163 -7.10 15.09 8.99
N GLN A 164 -5.90 15.53 9.34
CA GLN A 164 -4.71 15.46 8.47
C GLN A 164 -4.27 14.01 8.27
N GLU A 165 -4.12 13.24 9.34
CA GLU A 165 -3.76 11.81 9.28
C GLU A 165 -4.77 11.00 8.44
N ALA A 166 -6.07 11.28 8.59
CA ALA A 166 -7.10 10.67 7.76
C ALA A 166 -6.96 11.03 6.27
N THR A 167 -6.55 12.27 5.96
CA THR A 167 -6.32 12.72 4.58
C THR A 167 -5.11 12.00 3.97
N GLU A 168 -4.00 11.92 4.71
CA GLU A 168 -2.78 11.22 4.26
C GLU A 168 -3.05 9.73 4.02
N SER A 169 -3.83 9.09 4.89
CA SER A 169 -4.23 7.70 4.71
C SER A 169 -5.08 7.51 3.46
N LEU A 170 -6.06 8.40 3.21
CA LEU A 170 -6.89 8.38 2.00
C LEU A 170 -6.07 8.61 0.73
N GLU A 171 -5.13 9.55 0.74
CA GLU A 171 -4.22 9.81 -0.38
C GLU A 171 -3.38 8.57 -0.69
N ARG A 172 -2.77 7.96 0.32
CA ARG A 172 -1.99 6.73 0.16
C ARG A 172 -2.82 5.58 -0.42
N LEU A 173 -4.04 5.36 0.09
CA LEU A 173 -4.94 4.34 -0.43
C LEU A 173 -5.35 4.62 -1.88
N THR A 174 -5.65 5.87 -2.19
CA THR A 174 -6.00 6.30 -3.56
C THR A 174 -4.85 6.05 -4.51
N SER A 175 -3.62 6.44 -4.15
CA SER A 175 -2.41 6.16 -4.94
C SER A 175 -2.20 4.66 -5.17
N LYS A 176 -2.46 3.82 -4.14
CA LYS A 176 -2.37 2.37 -4.28
C LYS A 176 -3.40 1.83 -5.28
N ILE A 177 -4.65 2.29 -5.20
CA ILE A 177 -5.72 1.89 -6.13
C ILE A 177 -5.38 2.31 -7.56
N VAL A 178 -4.93 3.55 -7.76
CA VAL A 178 -4.50 4.05 -9.07
C VAL A 178 -3.36 3.20 -9.62
N GLY A 179 -2.36 2.86 -8.79
CA GLY A 179 -1.28 1.96 -9.17
C GLY A 179 -1.79 0.59 -9.62
N GLN A 180 -2.71 -0.02 -8.85
CA GLN A 180 -3.32 -1.30 -9.22
C GLN A 180 -4.09 -1.22 -10.54
N ILE A 181 -4.87 -0.15 -10.75
CA ILE A 181 -5.59 0.06 -12.02
C ILE A 181 -4.61 0.16 -13.19
N ASN A 182 -3.52 0.91 -13.04
CA ASN A 182 -2.51 1.03 -14.10
C ASN A 182 -1.87 -0.32 -14.44
N THR A 183 -1.51 -1.12 -13.43
CA THR A 183 -0.97 -2.48 -13.68
C THR A 183 -1.99 -3.38 -14.41
N LEU A 184 -3.28 -3.26 -14.11
CA LEU A 184 -4.33 -4.01 -14.80
C LEU A 184 -4.51 -3.53 -16.25
N ILE A 185 -4.38 -2.23 -16.51
CA ILE A 185 -4.41 -1.67 -17.87
C ILE A 185 -3.23 -2.21 -18.69
N GLU A 186 -2.03 -2.24 -18.12
CA GLU A 186 -0.84 -2.80 -18.77
C GLU A 186 -0.99 -4.29 -19.05
N ALA A 187 -1.44 -5.08 -18.07
CA ALA A 187 -1.70 -6.50 -18.23
C ALA A 187 -2.74 -6.78 -19.32
N ARG A 188 -3.83 -5.99 -19.37
CA ARG A 188 -4.84 -6.09 -20.42
C ARG A 188 -4.25 -5.80 -21.80
N ASN A 189 -3.45 -4.75 -21.92
CA ASN A 189 -2.84 -4.38 -23.20
C ASN A 189 -1.85 -5.44 -23.68
N LEU A 190 -1.07 -6.04 -22.77
CA LEU A 190 -0.17 -7.15 -23.08
C LEU A 190 -0.95 -8.37 -23.57
N ALA A 191 -1.98 -8.79 -22.84
CA ALA A 191 -2.83 -9.92 -23.24
C ALA A 191 -3.49 -9.70 -24.61
N LEU A 192 -3.94 -8.48 -24.92
CA LEU A 192 -4.48 -8.12 -26.23
C LEU A 192 -3.42 -8.22 -27.35
N LYS A 193 -2.16 -7.87 -27.05
CA LYS A 193 -1.05 -8.01 -28.00
C LYS A 193 -0.74 -9.48 -28.25
N GLU A 194 -0.61 -10.28 -27.20
CA GLU A 194 -0.37 -11.72 -27.29
C GLU A 194 -1.49 -12.43 -28.06
N LEU A 195 -2.76 -12.10 -27.80
CA LEU A 195 -3.90 -12.65 -28.55
C LEU A 195 -3.84 -12.33 -30.05
N ARG A 196 -3.38 -11.13 -30.42
CA ARG A 196 -3.20 -10.75 -31.83
C ARG A 196 -2.05 -11.51 -32.48
N GLU A 197 -0.97 -11.76 -31.74
CA GLU A 197 0.20 -12.50 -32.23
C GLU A 197 -0.06 -14.01 -32.34
N MET A 198 -0.88 -14.59 -31.44
CA MET A 198 -1.28 -16.00 -31.49
C MET A 198 -2.22 -16.33 -32.65
N GLY A 199 -2.89 -15.33 -33.23
CA GLY A 199 -3.74 -15.53 -34.39
C GLY A 199 -2.92 -15.87 -35.64
N TYR A 200 -2.95 -17.12 -36.09
CA TYR A 200 -2.51 -17.45 -37.45
C TYR A 200 -3.39 -16.65 -38.44
N PRO A 201 -2.84 -15.95 -39.45
CA PRO A 201 -3.64 -15.25 -40.44
C PRO A 201 -4.36 -16.29 -41.29
N VAL A 202 -5.54 -16.73 -40.83
CA VAL A 202 -6.43 -17.63 -41.56
C VAL A 202 -7.03 -16.80 -42.70
N TYR A 203 -6.28 -16.62 -43.77
CA TYR A 203 -6.86 -16.34 -45.07
C TYR A 203 -7.82 -17.49 -45.35
N LYS A 204 -9.13 -17.22 -45.39
CA LYS A 204 -10.18 -18.18 -45.75
C LYS A 204 -9.89 -18.77 -47.13
N ARG A 205 -9.03 -19.79 -47.23
CA ARG A 205 -8.90 -20.60 -48.43
C ARG A 205 -10.15 -21.47 -48.48
N LYS A 206 -11.00 -21.24 -49.48
CA LYS A 206 -12.18 -22.08 -49.75
C LYS A 206 -11.72 -23.53 -49.87
N THR A 207 -12.18 -24.40 -48.99
CA THR A 207 -11.92 -25.84 -49.08
C THR A 207 -12.55 -26.38 -50.35
N VAL A 208 -11.75 -26.94 -51.27
CA VAL A 208 -12.23 -27.58 -52.49
C VAL A 208 -12.29 -29.08 -52.25
N LEU A 209 -13.47 -29.68 -52.40
CA LEU A 209 -13.66 -31.13 -52.32
C LEU A 209 -13.35 -31.74 -53.69
N ALA A 210 -12.31 -32.57 -53.77
CA ALA A 210 -11.97 -33.33 -54.96
C ALA A 210 -12.41 -34.79 -54.79
N TYR A 211 -13.23 -35.29 -55.72
CA TYR A 211 -13.59 -36.70 -55.79
C TYR A 211 -12.61 -37.43 -56.70
N MET A 212 -12.05 -38.53 -56.20
CA MET A 212 -11.07 -39.33 -56.93
C MET A 212 -11.58 -40.77 -57.09
N PRO A 213 -11.78 -41.27 -58.32
CA PRO A 213 -12.25 -42.63 -58.55
C PRO A 213 -11.11 -43.64 -58.34
N PHE A 214 -11.39 -44.78 -57.72
CA PHE A 214 -10.47 -45.91 -57.64
C PHE A 214 -11.27 -47.21 -57.52
N PHE A 215 -10.65 -48.34 -57.87
CA PHE A 215 -11.29 -49.65 -57.71
C PHE A 215 -10.74 -50.36 -56.48
N LEU A 216 -11.64 -51.01 -55.73
CA LEU A 216 -11.27 -51.91 -54.64
C LEU A 216 -11.71 -53.33 -55.03
N VAL A 217 -10.76 -54.26 -55.02
CA VAL A 217 -11.00 -55.68 -55.31
C VAL A 217 -10.77 -56.49 -54.05
N CYS A 218 -11.72 -57.35 -53.72
CA CYS A 218 -11.62 -58.30 -52.62
C CYS A 218 -11.51 -59.72 -53.17
N TYR A 219 -10.39 -60.38 -52.91
CA TYR A 219 -10.21 -61.82 -53.13
C TYR A 219 -10.52 -62.56 -51.83
N SER A 220 -11.48 -63.47 -51.86
CA SER A 220 -11.87 -64.28 -50.69
C SER A 220 -11.60 -65.75 -50.94
N ARG A 221 -10.92 -66.40 -49.99
CA ARG A 221 -10.81 -67.86 -49.91
C ARG A 221 -11.14 -68.28 -48.49
N ASP A 222 -12.18 -69.10 -48.33
CA ASP A 222 -12.74 -69.49 -47.04
C ASP A 222 -13.06 -68.24 -46.19
N LEU A 223 -12.45 -68.12 -45.00
CA LEU A 223 -12.61 -66.96 -44.10
C LEU A 223 -11.58 -65.85 -44.33
N LYS A 224 -10.59 -66.04 -45.21
CA LYS A 224 -9.53 -65.04 -45.45
C LYS A 224 -9.90 -64.14 -46.62
N LYS A 225 -9.82 -62.82 -46.39
CA LYS A 225 -10.02 -61.78 -47.40
C LYS A 225 -8.72 -61.05 -47.67
N ARG A 226 -8.45 -60.79 -48.94
CA ARG A 226 -7.32 -59.98 -49.40
C ARG A 226 -7.86 -58.84 -50.24
N TYR A 227 -7.55 -57.62 -49.83
CA TYR A 227 -7.95 -56.40 -50.51
C TYR A 227 -6.82 -55.87 -51.37
N VAL A 228 -7.18 -55.37 -52.55
CA VAL A 228 -6.25 -54.70 -53.47
C VAL A 228 -6.94 -53.49 -54.04
N THR A 229 -6.28 -52.33 -53.95
CA THR A 229 -6.72 -51.09 -54.60
C THR A 229 -6.04 -50.93 -55.94
N PHE A 230 -6.81 -50.45 -56.93
CA PHE A 230 -6.29 -49.99 -58.21
C PHE A 230 -6.52 -48.47 -58.30
N PRO A 231 -5.47 -47.65 -58.13
CA PRO A 231 -5.56 -46.19 -58.25
C PRO A 231 -5.91 -45.78 -59.68
N PRO A 232 -6.32 -44.51 -59.91
CA PRO A 232 -6.31 -43.93 -61.24
C PRO A 232 -5.00 -44.23 -61.95
N SER A 233 -5.09 -44.96 -63.07
CA SER A 233 -3.93 -45.48 -63.79
C SER A 233 -4.14 -45.30 -65.29
N ILE A 234 -3.03 -45.15 -66.01
CA ILE A 234 -2.98 -45.15 -67.47
C ILE A 234 -2.42 -46.50 -67.91
N VAL A 235 -2.94 -47.04 -69.00
CA VAL A 235 -2.40 -48.27 -69.59
C VAL A 235 -1.03 -47.95 -70.19
N ASN A 236 0.01 -48.55 -69.63
CA ASN A 236 1.36 -48.46 -70.19
C ASN A 236 1.45 -49.43 -71.36
N THR A 237 1.44 -48.91 -72.59
CA THR A 237 1.73 -49.69 -73.79
C THR A 237 3.22 -50.01 -73.82
N MET A 238 3.67 -51.00 -73.04
CA MET A 238 5.00 -51.57 -73.22
C MET A 238 5.12 -52.04 -74.69
N ASN A 239 6.10 -51.49 -75.41
CA ASN A 239 6.37 -51.73 -76.81
C ASN A 239 6.20 -53.22 -77.23
N GLY A 240 5.13 -53.52 -77.96
CA GLY A 240 5.09 -54.26 -79.24
C GLY A 240 5.73 -55.64 -79.45
N VAL A 241 6.47 -56.28 -78.52
CA VAL A 241 7.29 -57.47 -78.88
C VAL A 241 7.17 -58.69 -77.98
N SER A 242 6.21 -58.73 -77.05
CA SER A 242 5.76 -60.03 -76.54
C SER A 242 4.25 -60.02 -76.38
N LYS A 243 3.54 -60.48 -77.43
CA LYS A 243 2.15 -60.91 -77.32
C LYS A 243 2.08 -61.88 -76.14
N ILE A 244 1.50 -61.41 -75.04
CA ILE A 244 1.55 -62.10 -73.76
C ILE A 244 0.59 -63.28 -73.86
N LYS A 245 1.05 -64.40 -74.42
CA LYS A 245 0.28 -65.67 -74.49
C LYS A 245 0.06 -66.33 -73.12
N SER A 246 -0.01 -65.54 -72.05
CA SER A 246 -0.41 -65.95 -70.69
C SER A 246 -0.81 -64.73 -69.83
N ALA A 247 -1.49 -63.73 -70.42
CA ALA A 247 -1.63 -62.38 -69.88
C ALA A 247 -2.45 -62.24 -68.58
N LEU A 248 -3.02 -63.32 -68.06
CA LEU A 248 -3.92 -63.29 -66.92
C LEU A 248 -3.29 -63.73 -65.60
N ARG A 249 -1.95 -63.80 -65.50
CA ARG A 249 -1.32 -63.85 -64.17
C ARG A 249 -1.51 -62.47 -63.49
N PRO A 250 -1.99 -62.38 -62.23
CA PRO A 250 -2.28 -61.11 -61.56
C PRO A 250 -1.13 -60.08 -61.58
N TYR A 251 0.11 -60.58 -61.62
CA TYR A 251 1.32 -59.77 -61.71
C TYR A 251 1.43 -59.01 -63.05
N THR A 252 0.99 -59.63 -64.15
CA THR A 252 1.14 -59.10 -65.51
C THR A 252 0.11 -58.02 -65.82
N ILE A 253 -1.11 -58.13 -65.28
CA ILE A 253 -2.14 -57.08 -65.40
C ILE A 253 -1.73 -55.83 -64.60
N ARG A 254 -1.20 -56.01 -63.38
CA ARG A 254 -0.76 -54.87 -62.56
C ARG A 254 0.40 -54.12 -63.20
N SER A 255 1.33 -54.81 -63.87
CA SER A 255 2.43 -54.14 -64.60
C SER A 255 1.97 -53.33 -65.82
N MET A 256 0.77 -53.60 -66.37
CA MET A 256 0.21 -52.80 -67.47
C MET A 256 -0.43 -51.49 -67.00
N LEU A 257 -0.76 -51.38 -65.72
CA LEU A 257 -1.39 -50.18 -65.16
C LEU A 257 -0.32 -49.32 -64.51
N GLN A 258 0.02 -48.21 -65.15
CA GLN A 258 0.90 -47.20 -64.56
C GLN A 258 0.07 -46.21 -63.76
N GLU A 259 0.35 -46.12 -62.45
CA GLU A 259 -0.35 -45.24 -61.53
C GLU A 259 -0.11 -43.76 -61.92
N TYR A 260 -1.17 -42.96 -61.94
CA TYR A 260 -1.08 -41.53 -62.30
C TYR A 260 -0.30 -40.71 -61.25
N SER A 261 -0.35 -41.12 -59.98
CA SER A 261 0.25 -40.40 -58.86
C SER A 261 0.63 -41.37 -57.74
N LEU A 262 1.93 -41.44 -57.46
CA LEU A 262 2.48 -42.27 -56.38
C LEU A 262 1.94 -41.86 -54.99
N PRO A 263 1.82 -40.56 -54.63
CA PRO A 263 1.18 -40.17 -53.38
C PRO A 263 -0.26 -40.68 -53.23
N ILE A 264 -1.03 -40.66 -54.31
CA ILE A 264 -2.41 -41.17 -54.31
C ILE A 264 -2.42 -42.68 -54.11
N ALA A 265 -1.54 -43.41 -54.81
CA ALA A 265 -1.45 -44.86 -54.66
C ALA A 265 -1.05 -45.25 -53.23
N ASN A 266 -0.09 -44.55 -52.63
CA ASN A 266 0.31 -44.76 -51.24
C ASN A 266 -0.85 -44.50 -50.26
N LEU A 267 -1.59 -43.40 -50.45
CA LEU A 267 -2.78 -43.09 -49.63
C LEU A 267 -3.83 -44.20 -49.72
N LEU A 268 -4.06 -44.76 -50.92
CA LEU A 268 -5.01 -45.86 -51.10
C LEU A 268 -4.51 -47.17 -50.47
N ASN A 269 -3.21 -47.43 -50.48
CA ASN A 269 -2.61 -48.57 -49.79
C ASN A 269 -2.74 -48.43 -48.26
N GLU A 270 -2.46 -47.24 -47.71
CA GLU A 270 -2.69 -46.94 -46.28
C GLU A 270 -4.16 -47.07 -45.88
N PHE A 271 -5.08 -46.73 -46.79
CA PHE A 271 -6.51 -46.96 -46.59
C PHE A 271 -6.84 -48.45 -46.47
N VAL A 272 -6.21 -49.32 -47.27
CA VAL A 272 -6.37 -50.78 -47.14
C VAL A 272 -5.82 -51.27 -45.81
N ASP A 273 -4.65 -50.81 -45.40
CA ASP A 273 -4.05 -51.18 -44.11
C ASP A 273 -4.97 -50.75 -42.95
N SER A 274 -5.51 -49.54 -43.00
CA SER A 274 -6.47 -49.01 -42.02
C SER A 274 -7.76 -49.84 -41.96
N MET A 275 -8.25 -50.27 -43.12
CA MET A 275 -9.42 -51.14 -43.22
C MET A 275 -9.15 -52.51 -42.60
N GLN A 276 -7.98 -53.11 -42.84
CA GLN A 276 -7.60 -54.41 -42.28
C GLN A 276 -7.35 -54.37 -40.76
N GLN A 277 -6.93 -53.23 -40.22
CA GLN A 277 -6.73 -53.05 -38.78
C GLN A 277 -8.04 -52.82 -38.00
N ASN A 278 -9.11 -52.39 -38.68
CA ASN A 278 -10.38 -52.02 -38.04
C ASN A 278 -11.58 -52.77 -38.64
N SER A 279 -12.05 -53.79 -37.92
CA SER A 279 -13.16 -54.65 -38.36
C SER A 279 -14.49 -53.91 -38.58
N MET A 280 -14.77 -52.86 -37.80
CA MET A 280 -15.98 -52.03 -38.01
C MET A 280 -15.87 -51.20 -39.29
N LEU A 281 -14.69 -50.68 -39.60
CA LEU A 281 -14.43 -49.95 -40.84
C LEU A 281 -14.53 -50.90 -42.04
N GLU A 282 -13.93 -52.08 -41.96
CA GLU A 282 -14.02 -53.12 -42.99
C GLU A 282 -15.46 -53.48 -43.32
N ASP A 283 -16.29 -53.80 -42.31
CA ASP A 283 -17.70 -54.14 -42.53
C ASP A 283 -18.49 -53.01 -43.18
N ARG A 284 -18.23 -51.76 -42.78
CA ARG A 284 -18.89 -50.58 -43.36
C ARG A 284 -18.51 -50.38 -44.83
N ILE A 285 -17.23 -50.48 -45.16
CA ILE A 285 -16.74 -50.33 -46.53
C ILE A 285 -17.27 -51.47 -47.40
N LEU A 286 -17.23 -52.72 -46.93
CA LEU A 286 -17.79 -53.86 -47.63
C LEU A 286 -19.28 -53.68 -47.95
N LYS A 287 -20.08 -53.20 -46.99
CA LYS A 287 -21.52 -52.91 -47.24
C LYS A 287 -21.71 -51.89 -48.36
N ILE A 288 -20.87 -50.87 -48.43
CA ILE A 288 -20.90 -49.85 -49.50
C ILE A 288 -20.47 -50.47 -50.83
N CYS A 289 -19.34 -51.17 -50.85
CA CYS A 289 -18.81 -51.82 -52.06
C CYS A 289 -19.75 -52.89 -52.61
N MET A 290 -20.46 -53.63 -51.76
CA MET A 290 -21.45 -54.63 -52.18
C MET A 290 -22.68 -54.00 -52.84
N LYS A 291 -23.12 -52.83 -52.37
CA LYS A 291 -24.19 -52.06 -53.02
C LYS A 291 -23.75 -51.52 -54.38
N SER A 292 -22.49 -51.10 -54.49
CA SER A 292 -21.90 -50.52 -55.70
C SER A 292 -21.06 -51.51 -56.51
N ASN A 293 -21.25 -52.81 -56.34
CA ASN A 293 -20.42 -53.82 -57.00
C ASN A 293 -20.67 -53.82 -58.51
N LEU A 294 -19.66 -53.39 -59.27
CA LEU A 294 -19.72 -53.27 -60.73
C LEU A 294 -20.01 -54.60 -61.42
N LEU A 295 -19.50 -55.72 -60.89
CA LEU A 295 -19.72 -57.05 -61.47
C LEU A 295 -21.19 -57.52 -61.36
N ARG A 296 -21.99 -56.94 -60.46
CA ARG A 296 -23.44 -57.21 -60.40
C ARG A 296 -24.23 -56.44 -61.46
N GLN A 297 -23.67 -55.36 -62.01
CA GLN A 297 -24.37 -54.52 -62.98
C GLN A 297 -24.38 -55.19 -64.37
N LYS A 298 -25.56 -55.33 -64.97
CA LYS A 298 -25.73 -55.98 -66.28
C LYS A 298 -25.14 -55.16 -67.44
N SER A 299 -25.11 -53.84 -67.34
CA SER A 299 -24.44 -52.96 -68.31
C SER A 299 -22.94 -53.18 -68.30
N PHE A 300 -22.31 -53.02 -67.13
CA PHE A 300 -20.86 -53.18 -66.96
C PHE A 300 -20.37 -54.55 -67.44
N ARG A 301 -21.10 -55.64 -67.16
CA ARG A 301 -20.74 -56.97 -67.65
C ARG A 301 -20.74 -57.10 -69.17
N ARG A 302 -21.70 -56.48 -69.86
CA ARG A 302 -21.73 -56.46 -71.33
C ARG A 302 -20.53 -55.69 -71.89
N ASP A 303 -20.15 -54.60 -71.23
CA ASP A 303 -18.96 -53.82 -71.60
C ASP A 303 -17.68 -54.63 -71.38
N VAL A 304 -17.58 -55.36 -70.25
CA VAL A 304 -16.47 -56.27 -69.97
C VAL A 304 -16.41 -57.40 -71.02
N GLU A 305 -17.52 -58.05 -71.34
CA GLU A 305 -17.57 -59.12 -72.35
C GLU A 305 -17.12 -58.61 -73.73
N LYS A 306 -17.57 -57.41 -74.11
CA LYS A 306 -17.13 -56.74 -75.34
C LYS A 306 -15.62 -56.48 -75.31
N GLY A 307 -15.11 -55.94 -74.21
CA GLY A 307 -13.68 -55.67 -74.03
C GLY A 307 -12.83 -56.95 -74.07
N LEU A 308 -13.28 -58.04 -73.46
CA LEU A 308 -12.59 -59.34 -73.54
C LEU A 308 -12.51 -59.87 -74.97
N LYS A 309 -13.59 -59.73 -75.76
CA LYS A 309 -13.59 -60.11 -77.18
C LYS A 309 -12.64 -59.25 -78.01
N GLU A 310 -12.55 -57.96 -77.72
CA GLU A 310 -11.61 -57.04 -78.37
C GLU A 310 -10.15 -57.40 -78.03
N LEU A 311 -9.86 -57.65 -76.75
CA LEU A 311 -8.54 -58.11 -76.30
C LEU A 311 -8.14 -59.45 -76.95
N ALA A 312 -9.07 -60.39 -77.10
CA ALA A 312 -8.83 -61.64 -77.81
C ALA A 312 -8.51 -61.42 -79.30
N LYS A 313 -9.26 -60.54 -79.99
CA LYS A 313 -9.01 -60.18 -81.40
C LYS A 313 -7.64 -59.57 -81.61
N GLU A 314 -7.19 -58.75 -80.67
CA GLU A 314 -5.86 -58.15 -80.67
C GLU A 314 -4.73 -59.14 -80.27
N GLY A 315 -5.10 -60.35 -79.85
CA GLY A 315 -4.18 -61.43 -79.50
C GLY A 315 -3.62 -61.36 -78.07
N TRP A 316 -4.29 -60.62 -77.18
CA TRP A 316 -3.93 -60.55 -75.75
C TRP A 316 -4.43 -61.75 -74.95
N LEU A 317 -5.48 -62.42 -75.42
CA LEU A 317 -6.12 -63.56 -74.76
C LEU A 317 -6.16 -64.73 -75.73
N SER A 318 -5.87 -65.93 -75.23
CA SER A 318 -6.19 -67.17 -75.95
C SER A 318 -7.70 -67.43 -75.95
N GLU A 319 -8.18 -68.26 -76.88
CA GLU A 319 -9.58 -68.66 -76.95
C GLU A 319 -10.03 -69.39 -75.68
N GLU A 320 -9.15 -70.21 -75.09
CA GLU A 320 -9.38 -70.90 -73.82
C GLU A 320 -9.52 -69.91 -72.64
N GLU A 321 -8.67 -68.88 -72.58
CA GLU A 321 -8.75 -67.82 -71.58
C GLU A 321 -10.02 -66.98 -71.73
N LEU A 322 -10.41 -66.64 -72.97
CA LEU A 322 -11.64 -65.91 -73.26
C LEU A 322 -12.87 -66.71 -72.79
N GLN A 323 -12.95 -67.99 -73.13
CA GLN A 323 -14.04 -68.88 -72.71
C GLN A 323 -14.10 -68.99 -71.18
N THR A 324 -12.94 -69.16 -70.53
CA THR A 324 -12.85 -69.26 -69.07
C THR A 324 -13.28 -67.97 -68.37
N LEU A 325 -12.85 -66.80 -68.85
CA LEU A 325 -13.25 -65.53 -68.25
C LEU A 325 -14.73 -65.23 -68.47
N THR A 326 -15.25 -65.54 -69.66
CA THR A 326 -16.66 -65.32 -69.99
C THR A 326 -17.55 -66.21 -69.13
N SER A 327 -17.22 -67.49 -68.96
CA SER A 327 -17.97 -68.40 -68.09
C SER A 327 -17.96 -67.96 -66.62
N ARG A 328 -16.81 -67.47 -66.12
CA ARG A 328 -16.72 -66.90 -64.76
C ARG A 328 -17.54 -65.62 -64.59
N LEU A 329 -17.62 -64.78 -65.62
CA LEU A 329 -18.45 -63.57 -65.60
C LEU A 329 -19.94 -63.91 -65.55
N GLU A 330 -20.34 -65.01 -66.19
CA GLU A 330 -21.69 -65.56 -66.13
C GLU A 330 -21.99 -66.23 -64.78
N GLU A 331 -21.05 -66.95 -64.17
CA GLU A 331 -21.24 -67.57 -62.83
C GLU A 331 -21.62 -66.54 -61.75
N ILE A 332 -21.15 -65.29 -61.85
CA ILE A 332 -21.50 -64.19 -60.93
C ILE A 332 -23.01 -63.83 -61.00
N THR A 333 -23.76 -64.34 -61.98
CA THR A 333 -25.24 -64.20 -62.04
C THR A 333 -26.01 -65.11 -61.09
N ARG A 334 -25.44 -66.25 -60.69
CA ARG A 334 -26.07 -67.24 -59.80
C ARG A 334 -25.68 -66.97 -58.36
#